data_AF-A0A3R9NVC5-F1
#
_entry.id   AF-A0A3R9NVC5-F1
#
_cell.length_a   1.000
_cell.length_b   1.000
_cell.length_c   1.000
_cell.angle_alpha   90.00
_cell.angle_beta   90.00
_cell.angle_gamma   90.00
#
_symmetry.space_group_name_H-M   'P 1'
#
loop_
_entity.id
_entity.type
_entity.pdbx_description
1 polymer ?
#
loop_
_entity_poly.entity_id
_entity_poly.type
_entity_poly.pdbx_seq_one_letter_code
_entity_poly.pdbx_strand_id
1 'polypeptide(L)'
;MMEDASWTTRVVAAIKDVADTSFQQRAWLGAGPEMSSFVETYCTLYDDNNFDGFLAQPAWEETGLNDAVRQEMVRLDQLFQAYQEPGSDAEILVDPKWQEVTQQAQQVLRTISAEATTAG
;
A
#
# COMPACT_ATOMS: atom_id res chain seq x y z
N MET A 1 -7.80 20.10 12.49
CA MET A 1 -7.83 18.71 12.98
C MET A 1 -8.44 17.91 11.83
N MET A 2 -7.61 17.33 10.96
CA MET A 2 -8.15 16.40 9.95
C MET A 2 -8.50 15.14 10.72
N GLU A 3 -9.74 14.66 10.57
CA GLU A 3 -10.24 13.49 11.26
C GLU A 3 -9.36 12.28 10.90
N ASP A 4 -8.75 11.63 11.89
CA ASP A 4 -7.76 10.55 11.72
C ASP A 4 -8.32 9.35 10.94
N ALA A 5 -9.65 9.14 11.00
CA ALA A 5 -10.37 8.17 10.18
C ALA A 5 -10.19 8.39 8.66
N SER A 6 -9.99 9.63 8.23
CA SER A 6 -9.74 9.96 6.82
C SER A 6 -8.33 9.56 6.38
N TRP A 7 -7.34 9.60 7.28
CA TRP A 7 -5.95 9.29 6.93
C TRP A 7 -5.75 7.78 6.82
N THR A 8 -6.20 7.01 7.82
CA THR A 8 -6.18 5.55 7.76
C THR A 8 -6.92 5.02 6.54
N THR A 9 -8.10 5.58 6.22
CA THR A 9 -8.86 5.17 5.04
C THR A 9 -8.09 5.41 3.74
N ARG A 10 -7.42 6.57 3.61
CA ARG A 10 -6.64 6.89 2.42
C ARG A 10 -5.39 6.03 2.28
N VAL A 11 -4.64 5.80 3.36
CA VAL A 11 -3.48 4.89 3.37
C VAL A 11 -3.91 3.47 2.99
N VAL A 12 -4.99 2.96 3.59
CA VAL A 12 -5.51 1.62 3.25
C VAL A 12 -5.98 1.55 1.79
N ALA A 13 -6.56 2.63 1.25
CA ALA A 13 -6.91 2.71 -0.17
C ALA A 13 -5.67 2.66 -1.08
N ALA A 14 -4.63 3.45 -0.79
CA ALA A 14 -3.38 3.40 -1.55
C ALA A 14 -2.72 2.01 -1.50
N ILE A 15 -2.75 1.34 -0.34
CA ILE A 15 -2.24 -0.04 -0.20
C ILE A 15 -3.07 -1.04 -1.05
N LYS A 16 -4.38 -0.80 -1.27
CA LYS A 16 -5.18 -1.64 -2.17
C LYS A 16 -4.69 -1.54 -3.61
N ASP A 17 -4.31 -0.36 -4.07
CA ASP A 17 -3.78 -0.17 -5.41
C ASP A 17 -2.42 -0.89 -5.57
N VAL A 18 -1.58 -0.88 -4.53
CA VAL A 18 -0.34 -1.69 -4.47
C VAL A 18 -0.63 -3.20 -4.44
N ALA A 19 -1.73 -3.62 -3.81
CA ALA A 19 -2.08 -5.03 -3.68
C ALA A 19 -2.72 -5.63 -4.95
N ASP A 20 -3.30 -4.79 -5.82
CA ASP A 20 -4.08 -5.22 -6.98
C ASP A 20 -3.23 -5.26 -8.26
N THR A 21 -2.64 -6.42 -8.53
CA THR A 21 -1.86 -6.67 -9.75
C THR A 21 -2.70 -6.54 -11.02
N SER A 22 -4.00 -6.80 -10.97
CA SER A 22 -4.88 -6.70 -12.14
C SER A 22 -5.17 -5.25 -12.48
N PHE A 23 -5.37 -4.41 -11.46
CA PHE A 23 -5.42 -2.96 -11.60
C PHE A 23 -4.11 -2.41 -12.17
N GLN A 24 -2.96 -2.76 -11.57
CA GLN A 24 -1.66 -2.28 -12.04
C GLN A 24 -1.41 -2.66 -13.51
N GLN A 25 -1.66 -3.91 -13.90
CA GLN A 25 -1.53 -4.34 -15.30
C GLN A 25 -2.42 -3.54 -16.25
N ARG A 26 -3.65 -3.23 -15.83
CA ARG A 26 -4.61 -2.53 -16.67
C ARG A 26 -4.30 -1.02 -16.76
N ALA A 27 -3.99 -0.39 -15.65
CA ALA A 27 -3.78 1.05 -15.53
C ALA A 27 -2.36 1.47 -15.99
N TRP A 28 -1.33 0.70 -15.65
CA TRP A 28 0.07 1.06 -15.95
C TRP A 28 0.47 0.76 -17.39
N LEU A 29 -0.16 -0.23 -18.02
CA LEU A 29 0.07 -0.56 -19.44
C LEU A 29 -0.93 0.14 -20.38
N GLY A 30 -1.79 1.02 -19.86
CA GLY A 30 -2.79 1.75 -20.64
C GLY A 30 -3.84 0.87 -21.31
N ALA A 31 -4.13 -0.30 -20.72
CA ALA A 31 -5.11 -1.27 -21.23
C ALA A 31 -6.53 -1.05 -20.66
N GLY A 32 -6.73 -0.04 -19.80
CA GLY A 32 -8.00 0.31 -19.17
C GLY A 32 -8.40 1.78 -19.33
N PRO A 33 -9.58 2.15 -18.82
CA PRO A 33 -9.98 3.55 -18.71
C PRO A 33 -9.16 4.34 -17.68
N GLU A 34 -8.55 3.65 -16.72
CA GLU A 34 -7.63 4.22 -15.74
C GLU A 34 -6.24 4.41 -16.36
N MET A 35 -5.59 5.52 -16.02
CA MET A 35 -4.20 5.78 -16.36
C MET A 35 -3.45 5.91 -15.05
N SER A 36 -2.47 5.03 -14.85
CA SER A 36 -1.54 5.17 -13.73
C SER A 36 -0.15 4.66 -14.07
N SER A 37 0.76 4.64 -13.10
CA SER A 37 2.11 4.10 -13.21
C SER A 37 2.64 3.66 -11.86
N PHE A 38 3.80 2.99 -11.84
CA PHE A 38 4.53 2.76 -10.60
C PHE A 38 4.78 4.08 -9.85
N VAL A 39 5.24 5.11 -10.56
CA VAL A 39 5.57 6.42 -9.97
C VAL A 39 4.33 7.03 -9.30
N GLU A 40 3.18 7.01 -9.97
CA GLU A 40 1.94 7.52 -9.36
C GLU A 40 1.49 6.70 -8.15
N THR A 41 1.66 5.38 -8.19
CA THR A 41 1.33 4.51 -7.06
C THR A 41 2.24 4.81 -5.87
N TYR A 42 3.54 5.00 -6.12
CA TYR A 42 4.51 5.41 -5.12
C TYR A 42 4.18 6.79 -4.53
N CYS A 43 3.97 7.80 -5.38
CA CYS A 43 3.62 9.15 -4.95
C CYS A 43 2.29 9.16 -4.17
N THR A 44 1.29 8.40 -4.61
CA THR A 44 0.01 8.30 -3.89
C THR A 44 0.22 7.75 -2.48
N LEU A 45 1.08 6.75 -2.30
CA LEU A 45 1.34 6.16 -1.00
C LEU A 45 2.21 7.06 -0.11
N TYR A 46 3.35 7.52 -0.63
CA TYR A 46 4.37 8.24 0.16
C TYR A 46 4.18 9.75 0.16
N ASP A 47 3.98 10.38 -1.00
CA ASP A 47 3.91 11.85 -1.08
C ASP A 47 2.53 12.37 -0.65
N ASP A 48 1.45 11.79 -1.20
CA ASP A 48 0.08 12.26 -0.94
C ASP A 48 -0.44 11.80 0.43
N ASN A 49 -0.07 10.59 0.84
CA ASN A 49 -0.56 9.96 2.07
C ASN A 49 0.48 9.84 3.19
N ASN A 50 1.72 10.31 2.98
CA ASN A 50 2.76 10.37 4.02
C ASN A 50 2.90 9.06 4.80
N PHE A 51 3.04 7.94 4.08
CA PHE A 51 2.97 6.60 4.67
C PHE A 51 4.03 6.34 5.75
N ASP A 52 5.25 6.83 5.56
CA ASP A 52 6.32 6.81 6.55
C ASP A 52 5.95 7.61 7.81
N GLY A 53 5.36 8.81 7.63
CA GLY A 53 4.82 9.61 8.72
C GLY A 53 3.65 8.92 9.45
N PHE A 54 2.78 8.23 8.71
CA PHE A 54 1.68 7.44 9.27
C PHE A 54 2.20 6.32 10.18
N LEU A 55 3.27 5.61 9.76
CA LEU A 55 3.88 4.55 10.58
C LEU A 55 4.64 5.07 11.80
N ALA A 56 5.21 6.27 11.69
CA ALA A 56 5.96 6.94 12.75
C ALA A 56 5.07 7.65 13.78
N GLN A 57 3.75 7.72 13.57
CA GLN A 57 2.88 8.44 14.46
C GLN A 57 2.89 7.84 15.89
N PRO A 58 2.98 8.68 16.94
CA PRO A 58 3.04 8.19 18.32
C PRO A 58 1.71 7.59 18.80
N ALA A 59 0.58 8.00 18.21
CA ALA A 59 -0.76 7.56 18.58
C ALA A 59 -1.30 6.50 17.60
N TRP A 60 -0.62 5.36 17.46
CA TRP A 60 -1.06 4.29 16.55
C TRP A 60 -2.47 3.76 16.88
N GLU A 61 -2.82 3.70 18.17
CA GLU A 61 -4.15 3.25 18.62
C GLU A 61 -5.29 4.10 18.05
N GLU A 62 -5.05 5.37 17.73
CA GLU A 62 -6.05 6.27 17.14
C GLU A 62 -6.39 5.92 15.67
N THR A 63 -5.56 5.11 15.01
CA THR A 63 -5.88 4.57 13.67
C THR A 63 -7.02 3.56 13.69
N GLY A 64 -7.32 2.98 14.85
CA GLY A 64 -8.25 1.84 14.98
C GLY A 64 -7.72 0.52 14.41
N LEU A 65 -6.44 0.47 14.00
CA LEU A 65 -5.74 -0.74 13.55
C LEU A 65 -4.87 -1.29 14.68
N ASN A 66 -4.77 -2.62 14.79
CA ASN A 66 -3.91 -3.20 15.82
C ASN A 66 -2.41 -3.18 15.44
N ASP A 67 -1.57 -3.63 16.36
CA ASP A 67 -0.12 -3.71 16.17
C ASP A 67 0.33 -4.75 15.13
N ALA A 68 -0.46 -5.80 14.87
CA ALA A 68 -0.15 -6.77 13.82
C ALA A 68 -0.25 -6.13 12.44
N VAL A 69 -1.28 -5.30 12.19
CA VAL A 69 -1.37 -4.50 10.95
C VAL A 69 -0.19 -3.55 10.84
N ARG A 70 0.19 -2.90 11.95
CA ARG A 70 1.38 -2.04 11.98
C ARG A 70 2.64 -2.78 11.52
N GLN A 71 2.86 -3.99 12.05
CA GLN A 71 4.01 -4.81 11.70
C GLN A 71 4.03 -5.18 10.21
N GLU A 72 2.88 -5.54 9.64
CA GLU A 72 2.79 -5.86 8.21
C GLU A 72 3.00 -4.61 7.34
N MET A 73 2.53 -3.43 7.77
CA MET A 73 2.78 -2.17 7.07
C MET A 73 4.24 -1.72 7.16
N VAL A 74 4.91 -1.93 8.29
CA VAL A 74 6.36 -1.69 8.42
C VAL A 74 7.17 -2.60 7.50
N ARG A 75 6.78 -3.87 7.37
CA ARG A 75 7.42 -4.78 6.40
C ARG A 75 7.19 -4.32 4.96
N LEU A 76 5.98 -3.85 4.65
CA LEU A 76 5.67 -3.28 3.33
C LEU A 76 6.58 -2.08 3.03
N ASP A 77 6.73 -1.16 3.98
CA ASP A 77 7.62 0.00 3.86
C ASP A 77 9.07 -0.44 3.60
N GLN A 78 9.58 -1.41 4.37
CA GLN A 78 10.93 -1.95 4.16
C GLN A 78 11.14 -2.53 2.76
N LEU A 79 10.15 -3.23 2.21
CA LEU A 79 10.23 -3.76 0.84
C LEU A 79 10.22 -2.64 -0.20
N PHE A 80 9.37 -1.62 -0.04
CA PHE A 80 9.34 -0.46 -0.92
C PHE A 80 10.67 0.30 -0.91
N GLN A 81 11.23 0.58 0.27
CA GLN A 81 12.49 1.30 0.41
C GLN A 81 13.69 0.51 -0.15
N ALA A 82 13.61 -0.83 -0.15
CA ALA A 82 14.61 -1.70 -0.76
C ALA A 82 14.39 -1.96 -2.25
N TYR A 83 13.21 -1.62 -2.79
CA TYR A 83 12.88 -1.86 -4.19
C TYR A 83 13.67 -0.90 -5.08
N GLN A 84 14.35 -1.46 -6.08
CA GLN A 84 15.07 -0.68 -7.08
C GLN A 84 14.26 -0.73 -8.36
N GLU A 85 13.64 0.40 -8.69
CA GLU A 85 12.80 0.55 -9.88
C GLU A 85 13.61 0.24 -11.17
N PRO A 86 13.14 -0.72 -11.99
CA PRO A 86 13.53 -0.90 -13.39
C PRO A 86 13.22 0.33 -14.26
N GLY A 87 13.53 0.25 -15.56
CA GLY A 87 13.37 1.39 -16.48
C GLY A 87 11.93 1.66 -16.93
N SER A 88 10.97 0.78 -16.65
CA SER A 88 9.59 0.90 -17.12
C SER A 88 8.57 0.13 -16.29
N ASP A 89 7.32 0.59 -16.30
CA ASP A 89 6.18 -0.08 -15.65
C ASP A 89 6.00 -1.54 -16.08
N ALA A 90 6.25 -1.84 -17.36
CA ALA A 90 6.16 -3.20 -17.89
C ALA A 90 7.21 -4.14 -17.29
N GLU A 91 8.42 -3.63 -17.05
CA GLU A 91 9.49 -4.38 -16.38
C GLU A 91 9.19 -4.57 -14.89
N ILE A 92 8.61 -3.57 -14.22
CA ILE A 92 8.18 -3.64 -12.82
C ILE A 92 7.15 -4.75 -12.61
N LEU A 93 6.14 -4.82 -13.48
CA LEU A 93 5.04 -5.80 -13.35
C LEU A 93 5.50 -7.27 -13.44
N VAL A 94 6.64 -7.53 -14.08
CA VAL A 94 7.22 -8.88 -14.20
C VAL A 94 8.39 -9.10 -13.22
N ASP A 95 8.77 -8.08 -12.46
CA ASP A 95 9.86 -8.16 -11.48
C ASP A 95 9.42 -8.98 -10.25
N PRO A 96 10.13 -10.08 -9.92
CA PRO A 96 9.84 -10.86 -8.72
C PRO A 96 9.88 -10.04 -7.43
N LYS A 97 10.74 -9.01 -7.34
CA LYS A 97 10.81 -8.15 -6.15
C LYS A 97 9.59 -7.25 -6.02
N TRP A 98 9.03 -6.77 -7.14
CA TRP A 98 7.76 -6.04 -7.10
C TRP A 98 6.59 -6.96 -6.71
N GLN A 99 6.64 -8.22 -7.15
CA GLN A 99 5.66 -9.22 -6.73
C GLN A 99 5.71 -9.46 -5.21
N GLU A 100 6.90 -9.44 -4.59
CA GLU A 100 7.05 -9.49 -3.13
C GLU A 100 6.38 -8.28 -2.44
N VAL A 101 6.60 -7.06 -2.95
CA VAL A 101 5.92 -5.84 -2.46
C VAL A 101 4.41 -6.00 -2.53
N THR A 102 3.89 -6.43 -3.68
CA THR A 102 2.45 -6.61 -3.91
C THR A 102 1.86 -7.69 -3.00
N GLN A 103 2.56 -8.81 -2.80
CA GLN A 103 2.13 -9.87 -1.88
C GLN A 103 2.10 -9.41 -0.43
N GLN A 104 3.06 -8.58 -0.02
CA GLN A 104 3.08 -8.00 1.31
C GLN A 104 1.93 -6.99 1.49
N ALA A 105 1.61 -6.17 0.49
CA ALA A 105 0.45 -5.30 0.51
C ALA A 105 -0.87 -6.09 0.66
N GLN A 106 -1.00 -7.21 -0.06
CA GLN A 106 -2.13 -8.12 0.12
C GLN A 106 -2.17 -8.71 1.54
N GLN A 107 -1.01 -9.00 2.14
CA GLN A 107 -0.94 -9.49 3.51
C GLN A 107 -1.44 -8.44 4.50
N VAL A 108 -1.08 -7.17 4.34
CA VAL A 108 -1.61 -6.06 5.16
C VAL A 108 -3.15 -6.08 5.12
N LEU A 109 -3.75 -6.14 3.93
CA LEU A 109 -5.21 -6.15 3.77
C LEU A 109 -5.89 -7.39 4.37
N ARG A 110 -5.23 -8.56 4.28
CA ARG A 110 -5.71 -9.78 4.94
C ARG A 110 -5.73 -9.63 6.45
N THR A 111 -4.67 -9.05 7.04
CA THR A 111 -4.58 -8.82 8.48
C THR A 111 -5.68 -7.86 8.95
N ILE A 112 -5.91 -6.75 8.22
CA ILE A 112 -7.01 -5.81 8.50
C ILE A 112 -8.37 -6.53 8.47
N SER A 113 -8.60 -7.39 7.48
CA SER A 113 -9.88 -8.09 7.32
C SER A 113 -10.12 -9.15 8.41
N ALA A 114 -9.05 -9.81 8.88
CA ALA A 114 -9.12 -10.79 9.96
C ALA A 114 -9.54 -10.15 11.30
N GLU A 115 -9.13 -8.90 11.56
CA GLU A 115 -9.55 -8.12 12.72
C GLU A 115 -11.04 -7.82 12.72
N ALA A 116 -11.57 -7.36 11.58
CA ALA A 116 -12.99 -7.06 11.43
C ALA A 116 -13.88 -8.28 11.71
N THR A 117 -13.35 -9.50 11.51
CA THR A 117 -14.08 -10.76 11.76
C THR A 117 -14.00 -11.21 13.22
N THR A 118 -12.99 -10.76 13.98
CA THR A 118 -12.77 -11.18 15.38
C THR A 118 -13.45 -10.24 16.39
N ALA A 119 -13.86 -9.05 15.95
CA ALA A 119 -14.50 -8.03 16.78
C ALA A 119 -16.05 -8.10 16.82
N GLY A 120 -16.67 -9.19 16.33
CA GLY A 120 -18.13 -9.43 16.33
C GLY A 120 -18.52 -10.64 17.17
#